data_AF-A0A969X3X5-F1
#
_entry.id   AF-A0A969X3X5-F1
#
_cell.length_a   1.000
_cell.length_b   1.000
_cell.length_c   1.000
_cell.angle_alpha   90.00
_cell.angle_beta   90.00
_cell.angle_gamma   90.00
#
_symmetry.space_group_name_H-M   'P 1'
#
loop_
_entity.id
_entity.type
_entity.pdbx_description
1 polymer ?
#
loop_
_entity_poly.entity_id
_entity_poly.type
_entity_poly.pdbx_seq_one_letter_code
_entity_poly.pdbx_strand_id
1 'polypeptide(L)'
;MGTKTFNPYPLIGGQLIKGMDEIAKSLNSNSTEEELAEIIYKYIQKIYYSQATTQLELEIKSIVFNIINAYNNQKVLGTMFNFHQMVFVDMLLGETTTDNTPINALGAWLTDIEDNVVSSNLSTDQITPLMLGIESGKNIYEYWLKKVNDPGDWKKFFQPELPQNYINIPFWLTSCIEGALVGSSCSERGLIAPTTDIVTVEIVSSLIGSLTLGAGKVIFKWVPRIQPNQISGGFSDVIGENTHNSLMASSNSYCSNKRKCSNSGTNTCSNTGSCSNTCTNNCTLVVKK
;
A
#
# COMPACT_ATOMS: atom_id res chain seq x y z
N MET A 1 1.82 4.81 -40.27
CA MET A 1 1.41 5.72 -39.18
C MET A 1 1.99 5.17 -37.91
N GLY A 2 2.99 5.84 -37.32
CA GLY A 2 3.55 5.39 -36.04
C GLY A 2 2.51 5.57 -34.95
N THR A 3 2.06 4.47 -34.36
CA THR A 3 1.29 4.49 -33.13
C THR A 3 2.17 5.13 -32.07
N LYS A 4 1.92 6.41 -31.73
CA LYS A 4 2.47 6.99 -30.51
C LYS A 4 1.94 6.12 -29.37
N THR A 5 2.83 5.39 -28.71
CA THR A 5 2.51 4.66 -27.48
C THR A 5 1.99 5.70 -26.48
N PHE A 6 0.67 5.73 -26.29
CA PHE A 6 0.03 6.64 -25.36
C PHE A 6 0.30 6.10 -23.96
N ASN A 7 0.99 6.86 -23.12
CA ASN A 7 1.15 6.50 -21.72
C ASN A 7 -0.18 6.79 -21.00
N PRO A 8 -0.91 5.78 -20.52
CA PRO A 8 -2.19 6.00 -19.88
C PRO A 8 -2.06 6.43 -18.41
N TYR A 9 -0.86 6.36 -17.82
CA TYR A 9 -0.66 6.64 -16.39
C TYR A 9 -0.98 8.10 -15.99
N PRO A 10 -0.56 9.14 -16.72
CA PRO A 10 -0.88 10.53 -16.37
C PRO A 10 -2.39 10.85 -16.43
N LEU A 11 -3.20 10.05 -17.12
CA LEU A 11 -4.65 10.22 -17.11
C LEU A 11 -5.27 9.87 -15.75
N ILE A 12 -4.76 8.81 -15.09
CA ILE A 12 -5.25 8.39 -13.77
C ILE A 12 -5.02 9.47 -12.74
N GLY A 13 -3.84 10.08 -12.70
CA GLY A 13 -3.53 11.13 -11.72
C GLY A 13 -4.54 12.28 -11.73
N GLY A 14 -4.83 12.81 -12.92
CA GLY A 14 -5.83 13.86 -13.11
C GLY A 14 -7.27 13.40 -12.82
N GLN A 15 -7.61 12.16 -13.15
CA GLN A 15 -8.92 11.57 -12.86
C GLN A 15 -9.09 11.27 -11.37
N LEU A 16 -8.03 10.89 -10.66
CA LEU A 16 -8.03 10.66 -9.23
C LEU A 16 -8.34 11.95 -8.47
N ILE A 17 -7.61 13.03 -8.77
CA ILE A 17 -7.81 14.34 -8.13
C ILE A 17 -9.25 14.85 -8.32
N LYS A 18 -9.77 14.77 -9.55
CA LYS A 18 -11.15 15.18 -9.85
C LYS A 18 -12.18 14.30 -9.16
N GLY A 19 -11.94 12.99 -9.09
CA GLY A 19 -12.83 12.06 -8.40
C GLY A 19 -12.85 12.31 -6.89
N MET A 20 -11.70 12.61 -6.29
CA MET A 20 -11.61 12.99 -4.88
C MET A 20 -12.40 14.27 -4.57
N ASP A 21 -12.31 15.28 -5.44
CA ASP A 21 -13.13 16.50 -5.31
C ASP A 21 -14.63 16.20 -5.45
N GLU A 22 -15.05 15.34 -6.39
CA GLU A 22 -16.45 14.96 -6.57
C GLU A 22 -17.01 14.20 -5.36
N ILE A 23 -16.22 13.30 -4.79
CA ILE A 23 -16.57 12.57 -3.55
C ILE A 23 -16.70 13.54 -2.38
N ALA A 24 -15.71 14.42 -2.19
CA ALA A 24 -15.71 15.39 -1.10
C ALA A 24 -16.93 16.30 -1.17
N LYS A 25 -17.30 16.75 -2.37
CA LYS A 25 -18.48 17.59 -2.59
C LYS A 25 -19.79 16.88 -2.26
N SER A 26 -19.89 15.61 -2.65
CA SER A 26 -21.15 14.85 -2.61
C SER A 26 -21.45 14.18 -1.27
N LEU A 27 -20.42 13.73 -0.54
CA LEU A 27 -20.60 13.04 0.75
C LEU A 27 -20.67 14.00 1.93
N ASN A 28 -21.13 13.51 3.08
CA ASN A 28 -21.06 14.22 4.36
C ASN A 28 -20.50 13.28 5.46
N SER A 29 -20.27 13.79 6.67
CA SER A 29 -19.61 13.03 7.74
C SER A 29 -20.41 11.83 8.25
N ASN A 30 -21.71 11.74 7.93
CA ASN A 30 -22.59 10.62 8.27
C ASN A 30 -22.91 9.74 7.06
N SER A 31 -22.20 9.93 5.95
CA SER A 31 -22.40 9.13 4.76
C SER A 31 -22.09 7.65 4.97
N THR A 32 -22.58 6.80 4.07
CA THR A 32 -22.37 5.35 4.13
C THR A 32 -21.40 4.87 3.05
N GLU A 33 -20.89 3.65 3.20
CA GLU A 33 -20.07 2.99 2.18
C GLU A 33 -20.84 2.81 0.86
N GLU A 34 -22.16 2.60 0.95
CA GLU A 34 -23.06 2.51 -0.20
C GLU A 34 -23.13 3.83 -0.98
N GLU A 35 -23.19 4.96 -0.27
CA GLU A 35 -23.17 6.29 -0.88
C GLU A 35 -21.83 6.58 -1.56
N LEU A 36 -20.71 6.15 -0.96
CA LEU A 36 -19.39 6.23 -1.59
C LEU A 36 -19.37 5.42 -2.89
N ALA A 37 -19.83 4.16 -2.85
CA ALA A 37 -19.87 3.28 -4.02
C ALA A 37 -20.72 3.88 -5.16
N GLU A 38 -21.86 4.48 -4.82
CA GLU A 38 -22.73 5.16 -5.78
C GLU A 38 -22.07 6.37 -6.45
N ILE A 39 -21.34 7.19 -5.70
CA ILE A 39 -20.63 8.35 -6.27
C ILE A 39 -19.48 7.92 -7.17
N ILE A 40 -18.70 6.93 -6.73
CA ILE A 40 -17.61 6.36 -7.54
C ILE A 40 -18.19 5.78 -8.84
N TYR A 41 -19.29 5.03 -8.77
CA TYR A 41 -19.99 4.54 -9.95
C TYR A 41 -20.35 5.68 -10.91
N LYS A 42 -21.07 6.72 -10.44
CA LYS A 42 -21.46 7.86 -11.27
C LYS A 42 -20.27 8.56 -11.91
N TYR A 43 -19.18 8.72 -11.16
CA TYR A 43 -17.96 9.35 -11.64
C TYR A 43 -17.29 8.53 -12.75
N ILE A 44 -17.08 7.23 -12.52
CA ILE A 44 -16.45 6.31 -13.48
C ILE A 44 -17.31 6.12 -14.72
N GLN A 45 -18.63 5.95 -14.56
CA GLN A 45 -19.59 5.85 -15.65
C GLN A 45 -19.46 7.05 -16.58
N LYS A 46 -19.45 8.27 -16.06
CA LYS A 46 -19.33 9.51 -16.86
C LYS A 46 -18.04 9.61 -17.66
N ILE A 47 -16.95 9.00 -17.20
CA ILE A 47 -15.63 9.12 -17.81
C ILE A 47 -15.40 8.05 -18.88
N TYR A 48 -15.79 6.80 -18.60
CA TYR A 48 -15.42 5.65 -19.42
C TYR A 48 -16.58 4.99 -20.16
N TYR A 49 -17.83 5.31 -19.82
CA TYR A 49 -18.99 4.61 -20.35
C TYR A 49 -20.03 5.58 -20.92
N SER A 50 -20.37 5.41 -22.20
CA SER A 50 -21.36 6.25 -22.88
C SER A 50 -22.81 6.01 -22.41
N GLN A 51 -23.08 4.85 -21.81
CA GLN A 51 -24.41 4.46 -21.34
C GLN A 51 -24.32 3.87 -19.93
N ALA A 52 -25.28 4.26 -19.08
CA ALA A 52 -25.49 3.63 -17.79
C ALA A 52 -26.36 2.39 -17.96
N THR A 53 -25.90 1.24 -17.46
CA THR A 53 -26.68 0.01 -17.40
C THR A 53 -26.64 -0.55 -15.99
N THR A 54 -27.68 -1.29 -15.59
CA THR A 54 -27.71 -1.96 -14.28
C THR A 54 -26.54 -2.92 -14.10
N GLN A 55 -26.12 -3.60 -15.18
CA GLN A 55 -24.95 -4.49 -15.14
C GLN A 55 -23.67 -3.72 -14.82
N LEU A 56 -23.44 -2.59 -15.49
CA LEU A 56 -22.26 -1.75 -15.25
C LEU A 56 -22.22 -1.20 -13.81
N GLU A 57 -23.39 -0.79 -13.29
CA GLU A 57 -23.51 -0.34 -11.92
C GLU A 57 -23.10 -1.42 -10.92
N LEU A 58 -23.61 -2.65 -11.12
CA LEU A 58 -23.25 -3.79 -10.29
C LEU A 58 -21.76 -4.13 -10.39
N GLU A 59 -21.18 -4.10 -11.59
CA GLU A 59 -19.76 -4.35 -11.82
C GLU A 59 -18.88 -3.36 -11.05
N ILE A 60 -19.10 -2.05 -11.23
CA ILE A 60 -18.28 -1.01 -10.57
C ILE A 60 -18.46 -1.05 -9.04
N LYS A 61 -19.70 -1.18 -8.54
CA LYS A 61 -19.95 -1.26 -7.10
C LYS A 61 -19.35 -2.52 -6.49
N SER A 62 -19.38 -3.65 -7.19
CA SER A 62 -18.77 -4.90 -6.72
C SER A 62 -17.27 -4.75 -6.51
N ILE A 63 -16.58 -3.98 -7.36
CA ILE A 63 -15.16 -3.69 -7.21
C ILE A 63 -14.92 -2.84 -5.96
N VAL A 64 -15.70 -1.78 -5.75
CA VAL A 64 -15.63 -0.95 -4.53
C VAL A 64 -15.73 -1.83 -3.27
N PHE A 65 -16.75 -2.67 -3.17
CA PHE A 65 -16.92 -3.54 -2.00
C PHE A 65 -15.85 -4.61 -1.88
N ASN A 66 -15.35 -5.14 -2.99
CA ASN A 66 -14.23 -6.09 -2.95
C ASN A 66 -12.97 -5.41 -2.40
N ILE A 67 -12.65 -4.19 -2.82
CA ILE A 67 -11.53 -3.40 -2.29
C ILE A 67 -11.68 -3.12 -0.80
N ILE A 68 -12.87 -2.71 -0.35
CA ILE A 68 -13.15 -2.48 1.07
C ILE A 68 -12.92 -3.76 1.87
N ASN A 69 -13.44 -4.89 1.38
CA ASN A 69 -13.25 -6.20 2.01
C ASN A 69 -11.78 -6.63 2.00
N ALA A 70 -11.07 -6.40 0.91
CA ALA A 70 -9.64 -6.72 0.78
C ALA A 70 -8.80 -5.93 1.79
N TYR A 71 -9.04 -4.62 1.89
CA TYR A 71 -8.39 -3.73 2.84
C TYR A 71 -8.67 -4.16 4.30
N ASN A 72 -9.93 -4.36 4.64
CA ASN A 72 -10.34 -4.73 6.00
C ASN A 72 -9.77 -6.07 6.45
N ASN A 73 -9.57 -7.01 5.51
CA ASN A 73 -9.08 -8.35 5.81
C ASN A 73 -7.56 -8.52 5.67
N GLN A 74 -6.80 -7.51 5.20
CA GLN A 74 -5.33 -7.50 5.03
C GLN A 74 -4.71 -8.75 4.33
N LYS A 75 -5.52 -9.61 3.72
CA LYS A 75 -5.09 -10.92 3.19
C LYS A 75 -4.57 -10.85 1.76
N VAL A 76 -4.70 -9.69 1.13
CA VAL A 76 -4.87 -9.63 -0.31
C VAL A 76 -3.57 -9.27 -1.05
N LEU A 77 -2.78 -8.32 -0.53
CA LEU A 77 -1.52 -7.92 -1.18
C LEU A 77 -0.48 -9.05 -1.25
N GLY A 78 -0.24 -9.75 -0.13
CA GLY A 78 0.76 -10.82 -0.06
C GLY A 78 0.47 -12.04 -0.95
N THR A 79 -0.77 -12.19 -1.42
CA THR A 79 -1.16 -13.24 -2.37
C THR A 79 -1.24 -12.74 -3.82
N MET A 80 -1.28 -11.43 -4.04
CA MET A 80 -1.42 -10.81 -5.36
C MET A 80 -0.08 -10.49 -6.02
N PHE A 81 0.93 -10.20 -5.22
CA PHE A 81 2.24 -9.76 -5.68
C PHE A 81 3.29 -10.84 -5.42
N ASN A 82 4.19 -11.03 -6.38
CA ASN A 82 5.34 -11.91 -6.15
C ASN A 82 6.35 -11.26 -5.20
N PHE A 83 7.32 -12.05 -4.72
CA PHE A 83 8.31 -11.58 -3.75
C PHE A 83 9.07 -10.32 -4.19
N HIS A 84 9.43 -10.17 -5.47
CA HIS A 84 10.11 -8.98 -5.96
C HIS A 84 9.18 -7.75 -6.00
N GLN A 85 7.92 -7.93 -6.37
CA GLN A 85 6.92 -6.84 -6.31
C GLN A 85 6.62 -6.44 -4.86
N MET A 86 6.57 -7.41 -3.94
CA MET A 86 6.33 -7.15 -2.52
C MET A 86 7.38 -6.24 -1.90
N VAL A 87 8.65 -6.28 -2.34
CA VAL A 87 9.66 -5.33 -1.88
C VAL A 87 9.25 -3.88 -2.19
N PHE A 88 8.73 -3.62 -3.38
CA PHE A 88 8.26 -2.29 -3.76
C PHE A 88 6.96 -1.92 -3.05
N VAL A 89 6.04 -2.88 -2.87
CA VAL A 89 4.82 -2.67 -2.08
C VAL A 89 5.16 -2.28 -0.64
N ASP A 90 6.13 -2.95 -0.03
CA ASP A 90 6.60 -2.63 1.33
C ASP A 90 7.26 -1.25 1.38
N MET A 91 8.03 -0.86 0.36
CA MET A 91 8.58 0.49 0.26
C MET A 91 7.46 1.54 0.14
N LEU A 92 6.40 1.25 -0.61
CA LEU A 92 5.28 2.17 -0.85
C LEU A 92 4.33 2.30 0.33
N LEU A 93 4.06 1.23 1.07
CA LEU A 93 3.02 1.18 2.10
C LEU A 93 3.55 1.05 3.53
N GLY A 94 4.81 0.68 3.70
CA GLY A 94 5.40 0.36 4.99
C GLY A 94 5.84 1.58 5.82
N GLU A 95 6.43 1.28 6.97
CA GLU A 95 6.91 2.26 7.97
C GLU A 95 7.85 3.31 7.38
N THR A 96 8.63 2.94 6.36
CA THR A 96 9.50 3.91 5.67
C THR A 96 8.70 5.06 5.06
N THR A 97 7.54 4.78 4.49
CA THR A 97 6.65 5.80 3.91
C THR A 97 5.78 6.46 4.97
N THR A 98 5.25 5.71 5.93
CA THR A 98 4.29 6.26 6.90
C THR A 98 4.94 7.04 8.03
N ASP A 99 6.12 6.64 8.49
CA ASP A 99 6.69 7.10 9.76
C ASP A 99 8.11 7.67 9.62
N ASN A 100 8.96 7.09 8.75
CA ASN A 100 10.37 7.50 8.67
C ASN A 100 10.65 8.60 7.65
N THR A 101 9.84 8.72 6.61
CA THR A 101 10.02 9.74 5.57
C THR A 101 9.30 11.03 5.99
N PRO A 102 10.00 12.18 6.08
CA PRO A 102 9.36 13.45 6.34
C PRO A 102 8.29 13.76 5.29
N ILE A 103 7.14 14.32 5.70
CA ILE A 103 6.01 14.58 4.81
C ILE A 103 6.45 15.38 3.57
N ASN A 104 7.28 16.41 3.74
CA ASN A 104 7.79 17.24 2.65
C ASN A 104 8.76 16.52 1.69
N ALA A 105 9.21 15.32 2.01
CA ALA A 105 10.10 14.50 1.19
C ALA A 105 9.37 13.32 0.50
N LEU A 106 8.09 13.09 0.78
CA LEU A 106 7.34 11.96 0.23
C LEU A 106 7.28 11.98 -1.31
N GLY A 107 7.16 13.14 -1.94
CA GLY A 107 7.19 13.25 -3.40
C GLY A 107 8.53 12.80 -4.02
N ALA A 108 9.65 13.13 -3.36
CA ALA A 108 10.97 12.67 -3.79
C ALA A 108 11.15 11.17 -3.55
N TRP A 109 10.67 10.66 -2.40
CA TRP A 109 10.66 9.24 -2.08
C TRP A 109 9.90 8.40 -3.11
N LEU A 110 8.70 8.83 -3.51
CA LEU A 110 7.93 8.14 -4.54
C LEU A 110 8.62 8.15 -5.91
N THR A 111 9.32 9.23 -6.24
CA THR A 111 10.10 9.34 -7.48
C THR A 111 11.31 8.39 -7.46
N ASP A 112 11.98 8.25 -6.32
CA ASP A 112 13.08 7.28 -6.18
C ASP A 112 12.57 5.83 -6.31
N ILE A 113 11.42 5.51 -5.71
CA ILE A 113 10.81 4.18 -5.91
C ILE A 113 10.46 3.95 -7.38
N GLU A 114 9.92 4.95 -8.08
CA GLU A 114 9.63 4.88 -9.51
C GLU A 114 10.87 4.51 -10.33
N ASP A 115 11.99 5.21 -10.11
CA ASP A 115 13.26 4.94 -10.79
C ASP A 115 13.78 3.52 -10.51
N ASN A 116 13.63 3.04 -9.27
CA ASN A 116 14.00 1.68 -8.88
C ASN A 116 13.08 0.61 -9.49
N VAL A 117 11.77 0.88 -9.65
CA VAL A 117 10.84 -0.03 -10.34
C VAL A 117 11.17 -0.10 -11.82
N VAL A 118 11.42 1.03 -12.47
CA VAL A 118 11.74 1.08 -13.92
C VAL A 118 13.08 0.42 -14.23
N SER A 119 14.06 0.52 -13.32
CA SER A 119 15.36 -0.15 -13.45
C SER A 119 15.37 -1.60 -12.96
N SER A 120 14.24 -2.10 -12.44
CA SER A 120 14.11 -3.50 -12.03
C SER A 120 13.98 -4.43 -13.24
N ASN A 121 14.37 -5.69 -13.08
CA ASN A 121 14.18 -6.74 -14.11
C ASN A 121 12.76 -7.32 -14.12
N LEU A 122 11.76 -6.58 -13.62
CA LEU A 122 10.36 -7.00 -13.64
C LEU A 122 9.79 -6.93 -15.07
N SER A 123 8.85 -7.80 -15.40
CA SER A 123 8.13 -7.72 -16.68
C SER A 123 7.19 -6.51 -16.70
N THR A 124 6.78 -6.05 -17.89
CA THR A 124 5.80 -4.97 -18.03
C THR A 124 4.53 -5.23 -17.21
N ASP A 125 3.99 -6.45 -17.26
CA ASP A 125 2.79 -6.82 -16.51
C ASP A 125 3.00 -6.76 -14.98
N GLN A 126 4.23 -6.98 -14.51
CA GLN A 126 4.57 -6.86 -13.10
C GLN A 126 4.82 -5.41 -12.66
N ILE A 127 5.30 -4.57 -13.58
CA ILE A 127 5.57 -3.15 -13.35
C ILE A 127 4.28 -2.35 -13.35
N THR A 128 3.33 -2.65 -14.25
CA THR A 128 2.07 -1.91 -14.42
C THR A 128 1.35 -1.62 -13.09
N PRO A 129 1.01 -2.60 -12.24
CA PRO A 129 0.30 -2.33 -10.98
C PRO A 129 1.10 -1.43 -10.02
N LEU A 130 2.43 -1.59 -9.98
CA LEU A 130 3.30 -0.75 -9.16
C LEU A 130 3.32 0.70 -9.66
N MET A 131 3.42 0.90 -10.98
CA MET A 131 3.41 2.23 -11.59
C MET A 131 2.06 2.93 -11.42
N LEU A 132 0.94 2.20 -11.49
CA LEU A 132 -0.39 2.73 -11.19
C LEU A 132 -0.47 3.22 -9.74
N GLY A 133 0.06 2.43 -8.79
CA GLY A 133 0.16 2.83 -7.39
C GLY A 133 1.02 4.08 -7.18
N ILE A 134 2.21 4.12 -7.77
CA ILE A 134 3.14 5.25 -7.67
C ILE A 134 2.52 6.53 -8.24
N GLU A 135 1.90 6.46 -9.42
CA GLU A 135 1.28 7.62 -10.06
C GLU A 135 0.10 8.14 -9.23
N SER A 136 -0.73 7.25 -8.68
CA SER A 136 -1.77 7.61 -7.70
C SER A 136 -1.16 8.30 -6.47
N GLY A 137 -0.07 7.75 -5.92
CA GLY A 137 0.66 8.29 -4.78
C GLY A 137 1.20 9.71 -5.02
N LYS A 138 1.87 9.94 -6.16
CA LYS A 138 2.46 11.23 -6.51
C LYS A 138 1.40 12.32 -6.65
N ASN A 139 0.29 12.00 -7.32
CA ASN A 139 -0.81 12.96 -7.51
C ASN A 139 -1.56 13.23 -6.20
N ILE A 140 -1.78 12.21 -5.37
CA ILE A 140 -2.51 12.40 -4.12
C ILE A 140 -1.66 13.12 -3.05
N TYR A 141 -0.34 12.93 -3.07
CA TYR A 141 0.56 13.68 -2.20
C TYR A 141 0.38 15.19 -2.35
N GLU A 142 0.52 15.68 -3.58
CA GLU A 142 0.36 17.10 -3.92
C GLU A 142 -1.07 17.58 -3.64
N TYR A 143 -2.06 16.72 -3.91
CA TYR A 143 -3.45 16.99 -3.59
C TYR A 143 -3.66 17.24 -2.09
N TRP A 144 -3.17 16.35 -1.23
CA TRP A 144 -3.36 16.47 0.22
C TRP A 144 -2.56 17.62 0.82
N LEU A 145 -1.35 17.89 0.33
CA LEU A 145 -0.61 19.10 0.73
C LEU A 145 -1.42 20.36 0.46
N LYS A 146 -2.08 20.43 -0.70
CA LYS A 146 -2.96 21.56 -1.04
C LYS A 146 -4.20 21.59 -0.14
N LYS A 147 -4.90 20.47 0.02
CA LYS A 147 -6.17 20.42 0.78
C LYS A 147 -5.97 20.66 2.26
N VAL A 148 -4.87 20.23 2.89
CA VAL A 148 -4.62 20.54 4.31
C VAL A 148 -4.54 22.04 4.56
N ASN A 149 -4.01 22.81 3.60
CA ASN A 149 -3.94 24.26 3.68
C ASN A 149 -5.24 24.96 3.23
N ASP A 150 -5.90 24.43 2.20
CA ASP A 150 -7.18 24.93 1.68
C ASP A 150 -8.18 23.76 1.51
N PRO A 151 -8.93 23.41 2.57
CA PRO A 151 -9.73 22.18 2.58
C PRO A 151 -10.90 22.18 1.59
N GLY A 152 -11.48 23.33 1.26
CA GLY A 152 -12.71 23.40 0.47
C GLY A 152 -13.79 22.45 1.03
N ASP A 153 -14.31 21.56 0.17
CA ASP A 153 -15.32 20.56 0.56
C ASP A 153 -14.80 19.52 1.57
N TRP A 154 -13.49 19.32 1.72
CA TRP A 154 -12.92 18.42 2.73
C TRP A 154 -13.02 18.94 4.16
N LYS A 155 -13.34 20.22 4.35
CA LYS A 155 -13.40 20.87 5.67
C LYS A 155 -14.28 20.12 6.68
N LYS A 156 -15.35 19.46 6.22
CA LYS A 156 -16.28 18.69 7.06
C LYS A 156 -15.74 17.35 7.55
N PHE A 157 -14.63 16.87 6.99
CA PHE A 157 -13.97 15.62 7.38
C PHE A 157 -12.66 15.85 8.14
N PHE A 158 -12.07 17.03 7.99
CA PHE A 158 -10.81 17.40 8.63
C PHE A 158 -10.98 17.72 10.11
N GLN A 159 -9.91 17.48 10.87
CA GLN A 159 -9.84 17.95 12.25
C GLN A 159 -9.71 19.48 12.28
N PRO A 160 -10.18 20.15 13.35
CA PRO A 160 -10.05 21.61 13.48
C PRO A 160 -8.59 22.08 13.44
N GLU A 161 -7.67 21.30 14.03
CA GLU A 161 -6.26 21.63 14.11
C GLU A 161 -5.50 21.20 12.84
N LEU A 162 -4.95 22.19 12.12
CA LEU A 162 -4.13 21.96 10.93
C LEU A 162 -2.97 20.96 11.14
N PRO A 163 -2.21 21.00 12.26
CA PRO A 163 -1.15 20.01 12.49
C PRO A 163 -1.64 18.57 12.50
N GLN A 164 -2.85 18.30 13.01
CA GLN A 164 -3.41 16.94 13.02
C GLN A 164 -3.73 16.44 11.62
N ASN A 165 -4.20 17.32 10.73
CA ASN A 165 -4.44 16.92 9.34
C ASN A 165 -3.11 16.72 8.59
N TYR A 166 -2.12 17.56 8.85
CA TYR A 166 -0.81 17.45 8.22
C TYR A 166 -0.11 16.12 8.53
N ILE A 167 -0.09 15.69 9.80
CA ILE A 167 0.52 14.41 10.20
C ILE A 167 -0.17 13.17 9.60
N ASN A 168 -1.41 13.30 9.13
CA ASN A 168 -2.16 12.19 8.54
C ASN A 168 -1.91 12.00 7.04
N ILE A 169 -1.22 12.94 6.37
CA ILE A 169 -0.92 12.87 4.93
C ILE A 169 -0.27 11.53 4.52
N PRO A 170 0.76 11.00 5.21
CA PRO A 170 1.36 9.72 4.83
C PRO A 170 0.34 8.58 4.82
N PHE A 171 -0.55 8.52 5.81
CA PHE A 171 -1.58 7.47 5.89
C PHE A 171 -2.67 7.61 4.81
N TRP A 172 -3.04 8.83 4.45
CA TRP A 172 -3.99 9.08 3.36
C TRP A 172 -3.37 8.73 2.01
N LEU A 173 -2.09 9.04 1.84
CA LEU A 173 -1.30 8.71 0.66
C LEU A 173 -1.18 7.20 0.48
N THR A 174 -0.72 6.47 1.51
CA THR A 174 -0.56 5.01 1.41
C THR A 174 -1.89 4.32 1.20
N SER A 175 -2.99 4.81 1.77
CA SER A 175 -4.32 4.25 1.52
C SER A 175 -4.73 4.37 0.05
N CYS A 176 -4.38 5.47 -0.64
CA CYS A 176 -4.63 5.59 -2.08
C CYS A 176 -3.78 4.62 -2.89
N ILE A 177 -2.49 4.48 -2.54
CA ILE A 177 -1.57 3.56 -3.23
C ILE A 177 -2.03 2.12 -3.04
N GLU A 178 -2.38 1.74 -1.81
CA GLU A 178 -2.92 0.41 -1.50
C GLU A 178 -4.20 0.14 -2.29
N GLY A 179 -5.10 1.13 -2.38
CA GLY A 179 -6.31 1.02 -3.17
C GLY A 179 -6.01 0.80 -4.65
N ALA A 180 -5.04 1.53 -5.19
CA ALA A 180 -4.57 1.37 -6.56
C ALA A 180 -4.05 -0.06 -6.84
N LEU A 181 -3.23 -0.58 -5.93
CA LEU A 181 -2.61 -1.90 -6.01
C LEU A 181 -3.68 -3.00 -5.95
N VAL A 182 -4.53 -2.97 -4.91
CA VAL A 182 -5.64 -3.93 -4.76
C VAL A 182 -6.57 -3.87 -5.98
N GLY A 183 -6.96 -2.66 -6.40
CA GLY A 183 -7.84 -2.47 -7.56
C GLY A 183 -7.25 -3.04 -8.85
N SER A 184 -5.97 -2.82 -9.10
CA SER A 184 -5.28 -3.36 -10.29
C SER A 184 -5.19 -4.89 -10.30
N SER A 185 -5.21 -5.53 -9.12
CA SER A 185 -5.12 -6.98 -8.98
C SER A 185 -6.49 -7.67 -8.84
N CYS A 186 -7.55 -6.94 -8.54
CA CYS A 186 -8.92 -7.46 -8.51
C CYS A 186 -9.51 -7.65 -9.92
N SER A 187 -8.93 -7.06 -10.97
CA SER A 187 -9.41 -7.16 -12.34
C SER A 187 -8.99 -8.48 -13.02
N GLU A 188 -9.47 -9.62 -12.52
CA GLU A 188 -9.64 -10.76 -13.42
C GLU A 188 -10.60 -10.34 -14.55
N ARG A 189 -10.35 -10.79 -15.79
CA ARG A 189 -10.99 -10.36 -17.05
C ARG A 189 -12.52 -10.57 -17.15
N GLY A 190 -13.25 -10.66 -16.04
CA GLY A 190 -14.70 -10.80 -15.96
C GLY A 190 -15.41 -9.84 -14.99
N LEU A 191 -14.71 -8.99 -14.23
CA LEU A 191 -15.38 -8.05 -13.30
C LEU A 191 -15.79 -6.71 -13.92
N ILE A 192 -15.19 -6.33 -15.04
CA ILE A 192 -15.59 -5.19 -15.86
C ILE A 192 -15.50 -5.62 -17.32
N ALA A 193 -16.55 -5.35 -18.10
CA ALA A 193 -16.46 -5.48 -19.55
C ALA A 193 -15.40 -4.49 -20.11
N PRO A 194 -14.45 -4.95 -20.96
CA PRO A 194 -13.42 -4.08 -21.51
C PRO A 194 -14.05 -2.89 -22.26
N THR A 195 -13.74 -1.68 -21.81
CA THR A 195 -14.12 -0.44 -22.49
C THR A 195 -13.25 -0.25 -23.72
N THR A 196 -13.84 0.28 -24.79
CA THR A 196 -13.21 0.72 -26.06
C THR A 196 -11.69 0.89 -26.01
N ASP A 197 -10.95 0.11 -26.83
CA ASP A 197 -9.54 0.12 -27.32
C ASP A 197 -8.41 0.97 -26.67
N ILE A 198 -8.66 1.81 -25.67
CA ILE A 198 -7.77 2.89 -25.21
C ILE A 198 -7.40 2.73 -23.72
N VAL A 199 -8.24 2.08 -22.90
CA VAL A 199 -8.02 1.96 -21.45
C VAL A 199 -8.25 0.52 -21.00
N THR A 200 -7.26 -0.08 -20.33
CA THR A 200 -7.36 -1.44 -19.79
C THR A 200 -8.22 -1.47 -18.52
N VAL A 201 -8.84 -2.61 -18.24
CA VAL A 201 -9.68 -2.82 -17.04
C VAL A 201 -8.90 -2.57 -15.74
N GLU A 202 -7.61 -2.86 -15.73
CA GLU A 202 -6.69 -2.63 -14.61
C GLU A 202 -6.61 -1.14 -14.23
N ILE A 203 -6.57 -0.24 -15.21
CA ILE A 203 -6.49 1.21 -15.01
C ILE A 203 -7.77 1.71 -14.34
N VAL A 204 -8.94 1.30 -14.84
CA VAL A 204 -10.24 1.69 -14.28
C VAL A 204 -10.39 1.14 -12.86
N SER A 205 -10.03 -0.12 -12.65
CA SER A 205 -10.13 -0.78 -11.33
C SER A 205 -9.16 -0.17 -10.31
N SER A 206 -7.95 0.19 -10.75
CA SER A 206 -6.96 0.89 -9.93
C SER A 206 -7.42 2.29 -9.53
N LEU A 207 -8.04 3.04 -10.45
CA LEU A 207 -8.66 4.33 -10.14
C LEU A 207 -9.81 4.18 -9.13
N ILE A 208 -10.70 3.19 -9.34
CA ILE A 208 -11.78 2.87 -8.40
C ILE A 208 -11.21 2.59 -7.00
N GLY A 209 -10.16 1.76 -6.91
CA GLY A 209 -9.54 1.43 -5.64
C GLY A 209 -8.85 2.60 -4.96
N SER A 210 -8.11 3.41 -5.72
CA SER A 210 -7.48 4.63 -5.22
C SER A 210 -8.52 5.59 -4.64
N LEU A 211 -9.64 5.81 -5.34
CA LEU A 211 -10.75 6.66 -4.87
C LEU A 211 -11.42 6.07 -3.63
N THR A 212 -11.65 4.76 -3.62
CA THR A 212 -12.34 4.05 -2.53
C THR A 212 -11.57 4.18 -1.23
N LEU A 213 -10.31 3.70 -1.19
CA LEU A 213 -9.52 3.73 0.04
C LEU A 213 -9.01 5.13 0.36
N GLY A 214 -8.67 5.92 -0.66
CA GLY A 214 -8.19 7.29 -0.48
C GLY A 214 -9.23 8.19 0.19
N ALA A 215 -10.47 8.20 -0.31
CA ALA A 215 -11.55 8.94 0.33
C ALA A 215 -12.02 8.27 1.62
N GLY A 216 -12.14 6.94 1.63
CA GLY A 216 -12.64 6.20 2.78
C GLY A 216 -11.76 6.34 4.03
N LYS A 217 -10.43 6.46 3.85
CA LYS A 217 -9.51 6.73 4.96
C LYS A 217 -9.80 8.06 5.66
N VAL A 218 -10.21 9.08 4.91
CA VAL A 218 -10.48 10.42 5.43
C VAL A 218 -11.90 10.51 5.99
N ILE A 219 -12.89 9.96 5.28
CA ILE A 219 -14.31 10.07 5.61
C ILE A 219 -14.71 9.11 6.72
N PHE A 220 -14.39 7.82 6.57
CA PHE A 220 -14.80 6.75 7.48
C PHE A 220 -13.74 6.40 8.52
N LYS A 221 -12.55 7.02 8.43
CA LYS A 221 -11.41 6.74 9.30
C LYS A 221 -11.06 5.26 9.34
N TRP A 222 -11.16 4.58 8.18
CA TRP A 222 -10.96 3.15 8.11
C TRP A 222 -9.60 2.75 8.67
N VAL A 223 -9.60 1.74 9.53
CA VAL A 223 -8.41 1.07 10.04
C VAL A 223 -8.58 -0.42 9.72
N PRO A 224 -7.57 -1.07 9.12
CA PRO A 224 -7.65 -2.49 8.86
C PRO A 224 -7.91 -3.27 10.15
N ARG A 225 -8.64 -4.39 10.04
CA ARG A 225 -8.92 -5.21 11.23
C ARG A 225 -7.64 -5.87 11.71
N ILE A 226 -7.49 -5.95 13.03
CA ILE A 226 -6.44 -6.76 13.66
C ILE A 226 -6.61 -8.20 13.19
N GLN A 227 -5.60 -8.72 12.51
CA GLN A 227 -5.60 -10.07 12.00
C GLN A 227 -5.20 -11.07 13.09
N PRO A 228 -5.74 -12.31 13.08
CA PRO A 228 -5.35 -13.32 14.06
C PRO A 228 -3.85 -13.59 14.16
N ASN A 229 -3.12 -13.49 13.05
CA ASN A 229 -1.66 -13.65 13.01
C ASN A 229 -0.90 -12.51 13.73
N GLN A 230 -1.47 -11.31 13.81
CA GLN A 230 -0.93 -10.18 14.58
C GLN A 230 -1.15 -10.36 16.09
N ILE A 231 -2.14 -11.16 16.48
CA ILE A 231 -2.41 -11.52 17.88
C ILE A 231 -1.48 -12.67 18.32
N SER A 232 -1.18 -13.61 17.43
CA SER A 232 -0.32 -14.77 17.73
C SER A 232 1.18 -14.44 17.81
N GLY A 233 1.63 -13.33 17.21
CA GLY A 233 3.04 -12.93 17.22
C GLY A 233 3.54 -12.33 18.54
N GLY A 234 2.66 -12.08 19.52
CA GLY A 234 2.98 -11.35 20.75
C GLY A 234 3.04 -12.17 22.04
N PHE A 235 2.70 -13.47 22.02
CA PHE A 235 2.61 -14.29 23.25
C PHE A 235 3.61 -15.45 23.34
N SER A 236 4.37 -15.75 22.29
CA SER A 236 5.31 -16.89 22.31
C SER A 236 6.70 -16.58 22.89
N ASP A 237 7.03 -15.32 23.17
CA ASP A 237 8.33 -14.94 23.74
C ASP A 237 8.34 -14.78 25.28
N VAL A 238 7.20 -14.97 25.97
CA VAL A 238 7.10 -14.70 27.43
C VAL A 238 6.66 -15.91 28.27
N ILE A 239 6.25 -17.04 27.66
CA ILE A 239 5.98 -18.27 28.42
C ILE A 239 6.90 -19.37 27.92
N GLY A 240 8.03 -19.53 28.61
CA GLY A 240 8.91 -20.67 28.41
C GLY A 240 8.17 -21.96 28.73
N GLU A 241 8.01 -22.81 27.74
CA GLU A 241 7.83 -24.25 27.95
C GLU A 241 8.74 -25.03 27.01
N ASN A 242 9.62 -25.79 27.65
CA ASN A 242 10.48 -26.80 27.05
C ASN A 242 9.65 -27.80 26.24
N THR A 243 9.85 -27.87 24.92
CA THR A 243 9.74 -29.15 24.21
C THR A 243 10.86 -29.29 23.18
N HIS A 244 11.75 -30.25 23.46
CA HIS A 244 12.66 -30.87 22.52
C HIS A 244 11.86 -31.56 21.39
N ASN A 245 12.10 -31.19 20.13
CA ASN A 245 12.63 -32.07 19.06
C ASN A 245 12.22 -31.65 17.64
N SER A 246 13.21 -31.82 16.75
CA SER A 246 13.15 -32.00 15.29
C SER A 246 12.86 -30.76 14.44
N LEU A 247 13.90 -30.05 13.98
CA LEU A 247 14.57 -30.29 12.68
C LEU A 247 13.61 -30.17 11.48
N MET A 248 13.61 -29.03 10.78
CA MET A 248 14.31 -28.86 9.50
C MET A 248 14.27 -27.39 9.05
N ALA A 249 15.37 -26.99 8.42
CA ALA A 249 15.75 -25.63 8.11
C ALA A 249 14.90 -24.96 7.03
N SER A 250 14.73 -23.64 7.14
CA SER A 250 15.18 -22.74 6.07
C SER A 250 15.54 -21.37 6.64
N SER A 251 16.64 -20.87 6.13
CA SER A 251 17.50 -19.82 6.65
C SER A 251 17.05 -18.41 6.26
N ASN A 252 17.11 -17.47 7.21
CA ASN A 252 17.61 -16.11 7.00
C ASN A 252 17.89 -15.45 8.35
N SER A 253 19.10 -15.65 8.86
CA SER A 253 19.59 -14.97 10.07
C SER A 253 20.12 -13.58 9.70
N TYR A 254 19.37 -12.54 10.06
CA TYR A 254 19.91 -11.20 10.23
C TYR A 254 20.94 -11.24 11.37
N CYS A 255 22.22 -11.02 11.06
CA CYS A 255 23.23 -10.70 12.08
C CYS A 255 23.10 -9.23 12.45
N SER A 256 22.33 -8.92 13.50
CA SER A 256 22.43 -7.61 14.13
C SER A 256 23.75 -7.53 14.91
N ASN A 257 24.57 -6.56 14.53
CA ASN A 257 25.83 -6.25 15.18
C ASN A 257 25.60 -5.87 16.64
N LYS A 258 25.94 -6.78 17.57
CA LYS A 258 26.47 -6.48 18.92
C LYS A 258 26.76 -7.78 19.67
N ARG A 259 27.98 -8.32 19.51
CA ARG A 259 28.60 -9.19 20.53
C ARG A 259 30.04 -8.77 20.75
N LYS A 260 30.32 -8.30 21.97
CA LYS A 260 31.69 -8.14 22.48
C LYS A 260 32.23 -9.53 22.78
N CYS A 261 33.28 -9.95 22.10
CA CYS A 261 34.10 -11.07 22.54
C CYS A 261 35.02 -10.58 23.67
N SER A 262 34.85 -11.10 24.87
CA SER A 262 35.77 -10.88 25.99
C SER A 262 36.71 -12.07 26.15
N ASN A 263 37.91 -12.00 25.56
CA ASN A 263 39.18 -12.00 26.32
C ASN A 263 40.41 -12.17 25.41
N SER A 264 41.37 -11.29 25.66
CA SER A 264 42.83 -11.37 25.51
C SER A 264 43.41 -12.33 24.46
N GLY A 265 43.84 -11.78 23.33
CA GLY A 265 44.69 -12.46 22.35
C GLY A 265 44.57 -11.80 20.99
N THR A 266 45.69 -11.35 20.44
CA THR A 266 45.84 -10.55 19.22
C THR A 266 45.23 -11.18 17.95
N ASN A 267 44.44 -10.37 17.21
CA ASN A 267 44.21 -10.33 15.75
C ASN A 267 43.49 -11.54 15.10
N THR A 268 42.61 -11.45 14.09
CA THR A 268 41.91 -10.40 13.30
C THR A 268 40.88 -11.19 12.47
N CYS A 269 39.60 -10.81 12.42
CA CYS A 269 38.65 -11.45 11.48
C CYS A 269 38.74 -10.75 10.12
N SER A 270 39.27 -11.45 9.11
CA SER A 270 39.27 -11.00 7.71
C SER A 270 37.91 -11.20 7.05
N ASN A 271 37.57 -10.26 6.17
CA ASN A 271 36.25 -10.01 5.58
C ASN A 271 35.84 -11.03 4.48
N THR A 272 36.04 -12.32 4.70
CA THR A 272 35.65 -13.39 3.77
C THR A 272 35.01 -14.53 4.55
N GLY A 273 33.69 -14.65 4.43
CA GLY A 273 32.85 -15.56 5.21
C GLY A 273 33.33 -17.00 5.21
N SER A 274 33.77 -17.47 6.37
CA SER A 274 33.68 -18.87 6.80
C SER A 274 34.12 -18.97 8.27
N CYS A 275 33.22 -19.39 9.16
CA CYS A 275 33.58 -19.80 10.51
C CYS A 275 33.54 -21.32 10.58
N SER A 276 34.70 -21.96 10.64
CA SER A 276 34.84 -23.39 10.86
C SER A 276 34.89 -23.71 12.36
N ASN A 277 33.89 -24.47 12.83
CA ASN A 277 33.86 -25.35 14.00
C ASN A 277 34.01 -24.80 15.44
N THR A 278 33.08 -25.32 16.27
CA THR A 278 33.13 -25.53 17.72
C THR A 278 33.23 -24.30 18.63
N CYS A 279 32.08 -23.65 18.87
CA CYS A 279 31.81 -23.02 20.15
C CYS A 279 30.87 -23.92 20.95
N THR A 280 31.42 -24.63 21.94
CA THR A 280 30.69 -25.47 22.87
C THR A 280 29.80 -24.61 23.76
N ASN A 281 28.50 -24.92 23.77
CA ASN A 281 27.50 -24.26 24.61
C ASN A 281 27.81 -24.47 26.09
N ASN A 282 28.20 -23.41 26.80
CA ASN A 282 28.08 -23.29 28.25
C ASN A 282 27.70 -21.85 28.59
N CYS A 283 26.40 -21.55 28.58
CA CYS A 283 25.86 -20.33 29.16
C CYS A 283 25.18 -20.68 30.48
N THR A 284 25.81 -20.31 31.59
CA THR A 284 25.21 -20.35 32.93
C THR A 284 24.41 -19.07 33.14
N LEU A 285 23.15 -19.18 33.52
CA LEU A 285 22.29 -18.05 33.88
C LEU A 285 22.77 -17.43 35.20
N VAL A 286 23.17 -16.15 35.15
CA VAL A 286 23.36 -15.33 36.35
C VAL A 286 22.11 -14.48 36.54
N VAL A 287 21.27 -14.85 37.49
CA VAL A 287 20.17 -14.01 37.98
C VAL A 287 20.77 -12.99 38.95
N LYS A 288 20.71 -11.69 38.59
CA LYS A 288 21.03 -10.61 39.54
C LYS A 288 19.79 -10.35 40.40
N LYS A 289 19.99 -10.37 41.73
CA LYS A 289 19.08 -9.76 42.71
C LYS A 289 19.11 -8.24 42.58
#